data_AF-A0A7K1JJG1-F1
#
_entry.id   AF-A0A7K1JJG1-F1
#
_cell.length_a   1.000
_cell.length_b   1.000
_cell.length_c   1.000
_cell.angle_alpha   90.00
_cell.angle_beta   90.00
_cell.angle_gamma   90.00
#
_symmetry.space_group_name_H-M   'P 1'
#
loop_
_entity.id
_entity.type
_entity.pdbx_description
1 polymer ?
#
loop_
_entity_poly.entity_id
_entity_poly.type
_entity_poly.pdbx_seq_one_letter_code
_entity_poly.pdbx_strand_id
1 'polypeptide(L)' 'MTDVPGLSERRPPARRRDNKISDFTMLVRVPGDPSAIRVFTAAAAAEAAQYAADTGGTVEDLPE' A
#
# COMPACT_ATOMS: atom_id res chain seq x y z
N MET A 1 5.37 -36.68 19.46
CA MET A 1 5.42 -36.25 18.04
C MET A 1 4.52 -35.02 17.94
N THR A 2 5.03 -33.95 17.36
CA THR A 2 4.87 -32.54 17.77
C THR A 2 3.55 -31.88 17.36
N ASP A 3 2.89 -31.16 18.30
CA ASP A 3 1.89 -30.14 17.99
C ASP A 3 2.61 -28.78 17.93
N VAL A 4 2.55 -28.11 16.78
CA VAL A 4 3.14 -26.77 16.57
C VAL A 4 1.99 -25.76 16.59
N PRO A 5 1.86 -24.94 17.63
CA PRO A 5 0.87 -23.87 17.61
C PRO A 5 1.36 -22.80 16.62
N GLY A 6 0.67 -22.70 15.49
CA GLY A 6 0.82 -21.59 14.54
C GLY A 6 0.46 -20.28 15.24
N LEU A 7 1.46 -19.60 15.79
CA LEU A 7 1.36 -18.24 16.29
C LEU A 7 0.85 -17.35 15.15
N SER A 8 -0.44 -17.00 15.21
CA SER A 8 -1.00 -15.94 14.39
C SER A 8 -0.34 -14.63 14.84
N GLU A 9 0.74 -14.26 14.18
CA GLU A 9 1.39 -12.97 14.37
C GLU A 9 0.36 -11.88 14.04
N ARG A 10 -0.24 -11.29 15.09
CA ARG A 10 -1.04 -10.08 14.95
C ARG A 10 -0.08 -8.96 14.61
N ARG A 11 0.24 -8.81 13.32
CA ARG A 11 1.05 -7.69 12.83
C ARG A 11 0.26 -6.43 13.14
N PRO A 12 0.75 -5.53 14.01
CA PRO A 12 0.06 -4.28 14.29
C PRO A 12 -0.14 -3.56 12.95
N PRO A 13 -1.31 -2.95 12.71
CA PRO A 13 -1.50 -2.17 11.50
C PRO A 13 -0.36 -1.16 11.45
N ALA A 14 0.37 -1.13 10.32
CA ALA A 14 1.46 -0.19 10.13
C ALA A 14 0.95 1.18 10.56
N ARG A 15 1.69 1.85 11.47
CA ARG A 15 1.33 3.17 11.99
C ARG A 15 0.86 4.00 10.80
N ARG A 16 -0.43 4.36 10.77
CA ARG A 16 -0.92 5.29 9.77
C ARG A 16 -0.11 6.55 10.00
N ARG A 17 0.78 6.88 9.06
CA ARG A 17 1.45 8.19 9.05
C ARG A 17 0.31 9.20 9.20
N ASP A 18 0.47 10.24 10.02
CA ASP A 18 -0.53 11.30 10.28
C ASP A 18 -0.87 12.15 9.04
N ASN A 19 -0.79 11.55 7.85
CA ASN A 19 -1.11 12.13 6.56
C ASN A 19 -2.62 12.34 6.51
N LYS A 20 -3.01 13.58 6.23
CA LYS A 20 -4.39 13.93 5.98
C LYS A 20 -4.83 13.31 4.66
N ILE A 21 -6.13 13.07 4.53
CA ILE A 21 -6.69 12.54 3.27
C ILE A 21 -6.33 13.47 2.08
N SER A 22 -6.28 14.77 2.31
CA SER A 22 -5.88 15.79 1.33
C SER A 22 -4.42 15.72 0.88
N ASP A 23 -3.55 14.98 1.59
CA ASP A 23 -2.13 14.86 1.21
C ASP A 23 -1.90 13.76 0.16
N PHE A 24 -2.89 12.88 -0.05
CA PHE A 24 -2.79 11.82 -1.05
C PHE A 24 -3.07 12.40 -2.43
N THR A 25 -2.10 12.25 -3.32
CA THR A 25 -2.10 12.80 -4.68
C THR A 25 -1.90 11.73 -5.74
N MET A 26 -1.47 10.53 -5.34
CA MET A 26 -1.20 9.41 -6.23
C MET A 26 -1.90 8.15 -5.77
N LEU A 27 -2.35 7.34 -6.73
CA LEU A 27 -2.97 6.03 -6.51
C LEU A 27 -2.27 5.00 -7.38
N VAL A 28 -1.81 3.91 -6.77
CA VAL A 28 -1.33 2.73 -7.50
C VAL A 28 -2.47 1.76 -7.68
N ARG A 29 -2.80 1.48 -8.94
CA ARG A 29 -3.82 0.53 -9.33
C ARG A 29 -3.20 -0.76 -9.84
N VAL A 30 -3.58 -1.88 -9.22
CA VAL A 30 -3.12 -3.22 -9.60
C VAL A 30 -4.22 -3.93 -10.40
N PRO A 31 -3.99 -4.27 -11.68
CA PRO A 31 -4.99 -4.97 -12.48
C PRO A 31 -5.19 -6.40 -11.95
N GLY A 32 -6.45 -6.81 -11.81
CA GLY A 32 -6.81 -8.16 -11.35
C GLY A 32 -6.84 -8.34 -9.83
N ASP A 33 -6.32 -7.39 -9.06
CA ASP A 33 -6.41 -7.40 -7.59
C ASP A 33 -6.81 -6.04 -7.02
N PRO A 34 -8.11 -5.80 -6.78
CA PRO A 34 -8.59 -4.54 -6.20
C PRO A 34 -8.15 -4.36 -4.74
N SER A 35 -7.75 -5.42 -4.04
CA SER A 35 -7.29 -5.33 -2.64
C SER A 35 -5.86 -4.80 -2.51
N ALA A 36 -5.08 -4.86 -3.60
CA ALA A 36 -3.73 -4.32 -3.69
C ALA A 36 -3.68 -2.83 -4.10
N ILE A 37 -4.83 -2.17 -4.30
CA ILE A 37 -4.88 -0.74 -4.61
C ILE A 37 -4.37 0.07 -3.41
N ARG A 38 -3.49 1.04 -3.65
CA ARG A 38 -2.86 1.82 -2.57
C ARG A 38 -2.62 3.28 -2.95
N VAL A 39 -2.83 4.19 -2.00
CA VAL A 39 -2.64 5.64 -2.19
C VAL A 39 -1.34 6.12 -1.56
N PHE A 40 -0.74 7.13 -2.19
CA PHE A 40 0.55 7.71 -1.84
C PHE A 40 0.48 9.24 -1.86
N THR A 41 1.33 9.87 -1.06
CA THR A 41 1.51 11.32 -1.04
C THR A 41 2.61 11.73 -2.01
N ALA A 42 2.68 13.03 -2.34
CA ALA A 42 3.74 13.58 -3.20
C ALA A 42 5.16 13.23 -2.70
N ALA A 43 5.35 13.26 -1.38
CA ALA A 43 6.62 12.92 -0.75
C ALA A 43 6.99 11.42 -0.87
N ALA A 44 6.01 10.55 -1.12
CA ALA A 44 6.19 9.10 -1.25
C ALA A 44 6.18 8.63 -2.72
N ALA A 45 6.43 9.51 -3.69
CA ALA A 45 6.45 9.18 -5.12
C ALA A 45 7.39 8.01 -5.46
N ALA A 46 8.57 7.97 -4.84
CA ALA A 46 9.52 6.88 -5.03
C ALA A 46 8.99 5.54 -4.48
N GLU A 47 8.30 5.57 -3.32
CA GLU A 47 7.64 4.38 -2.75
C GLU A 47 6.49 3.91 -3.65
N ALA A 48 5.73 4.84 -4.24
CA ALA A 48 4.63 4.53 -5.16
C ALA A 48 5.14 3.84 -6.45
N ALA A 49 6.20 4.38 -7.05
CA ALA A 49 6.82 3.80 -8.25
C ALA A 49 7.38 2.40 -7.97
N GLN A 50 8.05 2.22 -6.83
CA GLN A 50 8.54 0.90 -6.41
C GLN A 50 7.38 -0.08 -6.21
N TYR A 51 6.33 0.34 -5.50
CA TYR A 51 5.16 -0.51 -5.26
C TYR A 51 4.46 -0.92 -6.56
N ALA A 52 4.34 0.01 -7.52
CA ALA A 52 3.81 -0.29 -8.84
C ALA A 52 4.67 -1.32 -9.59
N ALA A 53 6.00 -1.16 -9.57
CA ALA A 53 6.91 -2.12 -10.18
C ALA A 53 6.82 -3.52 -9.54
N ASP A 54 6.74 -3.59 -8.21
CA ASP A 54 6.68 -4.85 -7.46
C ASP A 54 5.34 -5.59 -7.64
N THR A 55 4.23 -4.84 -7.77
CA THR A 55 2.88 -5.40 -7.90
C THR A 55 2.40 -5.54 -9.35
N GLY A 56 3.15 -5.03 -10.33
CA GLY A 56 2.68 -4.88 -11.71
C GLY A 56 1.55 -3.85 -11.86
N GLY A 57 1.45 -2.92 -10.90
CA GLY A 57 0.47 -1.84 -10.90
C GLY A 57 0.91 -0.65 -11.74
N THR A 58 0.00 0.31 -11.86
CA THR A 58 0.22 1.59 -12.54
C THR A 58 -0.05 2.74 -11.57
N VAL A 59 0.80 3.76 -11.60
CA VAL A 59 0.62 4.99 -10.80
C VAL A 59 -0.30 5.93 -11.59
N GLU A 60 -1.40 6.34 -10.98
CA GLU A 60 -2.35 7.32 -11.48
C GLU A 60 -2.35 8.55 -10.55
N ASP A 61 -2.29 9.75 -11.12
CA ASP A 61 -2.48 10.99 -10.37
C ASP A 61 -3.96 11.17 -10.00
N LEU A 62 -4.24 11.52 -8.76
CA LEU A 62 -5.58 11.77 -8.27
C LEU A 62 -6.03 13.20 -8.65
N PRO A 63 -7.30 13.37 -9.05
CA PRO A 63 -7.87 14.70 -9.24
C PRO A 63 -7.98 15.42 -7.88
N GLU A 64 -7.70 16.71 -7.91
CA GLU A 64 -7.76 17.64 -6.76
C GLU A 64 -9.19 18.08 -6.37
#